data_AF-A0A914I519-F1
#
_entry.id   AF-A0A914I519-F1
#
_cell.length_a   1.000
_cell.length_b   1.000
_cell.length_c   1.000
_cell.angle_alpha   90.00
_cell.angle_beta   90.00
_cell.angle_gamma   90.00
#
_symmetry.space_group_name_H-M   'P 1'
#
loop_
_entity.id
_entity.type
_entity.pdbx_description
1 polymer ?
#
loop_
_entity_poly.entity_id
_entity_poly.type
_entity_poly.pdbx_seq_one_letter_code
_entity_poly.pdbx_strand_id
1 'polypeptide(L)'
;MRLSLIRAGEKHFGNLGKAYGWYFIRLAPSEQNVWKDFFYDAFVKPVKRQLPHWWMFFFPTVTYFLMSDQDFSDDGMDEYSGVSPAPSSTTTDQISDSKRQARAQHNALERRRRDNIKDMYCSLKDEIPNFTNDRASRAQILKKAIDTIQKSQNEMCDLKEEIEKLEEMNTSIRNQISTADKCQAQKQQKKMIQQHPQN
;
A
#
# COMPACT_ATOMS: atom_id res chain seq x y z
N MET A 1 44.14 -18.86 72.53
CA MET A 1 44.74 -19.75 71.51
C MET A 1 43.88 -19.63 70.25
N ARG A 2 44.23 -18.75 69.31
CA ARG A 2 45.04 -18.94 68.07
C ARG A 2 44.45 -19.92 67.04
N LEU A 3 44.15 -19.34 65.85
CA LEU A 3 44.25 -19.85 64.46
C LEU A 3 43.29 -20.97 63.99
N SER A 4 42.37 -20.66 63.06
CA SER A 4 42.46 -20.94 61.59
C SER A 4 41.43 -22.03 61.19
N LEU A 5 40.93 -22.24 59.97
CA LEU A 5 41.33 -21.94 58.59
C LEU A 5 40.10 -22.19 57.67
N ILE A 6 39.93 -21.41 56.61
CA ILE A 6 38.98 -21.68 55.51
C ILE A 6 39.57 -22.79 54.62
N ARG A 7 38.84 -23.89 54.34
CA ARG A 7 39.00 -24.66 53.07
C ARG A 7 37.80 -25.58 52.72
N ALA A 8 37.13 -25.17 51.65
CA ALA A 8 36.52 -25.88 50.51
C ALA A 8 36.07 -27.36 50.52
N GLY A 9 34.94 -27.60 49.85
CA GLY A 9 34.54 -28.85 49.17
C GLY A 9 33.19 -29.37 49.68
N GLU A 10 32.11 -29.60 48.92
CA GLU A 10 31.93 -29.78 47.48
C GLU A 10 30.53 -29.31 47.07
N LYS A 11 30.45 -28.64 45.91
CA LYS A 11 29.22 -28.26 45.24
C LYS A 11 28.99 -29.26 44.12
N HIS A 12 27.84 -29.94 44.12
CA HIS A 12 27.25 -30.46 42.89
C HIS A 12 25.80 -29.95 42.75
N PHE A 13 25.67 -28.63 42.71
CA PHE A 13 24.52 -28.00 42.07
C PHE A 13 24.73 -28.13 40.56
N GLY A 14 23.85 -28.89 39.93
CA GLY A 14 23.89 -29.18 38.50
C GLY A 14 24.06 -27.92 37.66
N ASN A 15 25.03 -28.00 36.74
CA ASN A 15 25.20 -27.25 35.49
C ASN A 15 24.23 -26.09 35.21
N LEU A 16 24.26 -25.06 36.05
CA LEU A 16 23.69 -23.76 35.77
C LEU A 16 24.82 -22.74 35.76
N GLY A 17 25.15 -22.30 34.55
CA GLY A 17 25.84 -21.04 34.33
C GLY A 17 27.26 -21.17 33.81
N LYS A 18 27.40 -21.34 32.49
CA LYS A 18 28.34 -20.56 31.67
C LYS A 18 27.78 -20.40 30.25
N ALA A 19 26.89 -19.42 30.06
CA ALA A 19 26.66 -18.83 28.75
C ALA A 19 26.26 -17.37 28.95
N TYR A 20 26.98 -16.50 28.26
CA TYR A 20 27.02 -15.06 28.44
C TYR A 20 25.67 -14.39 28.14
N GLY A 21 25.22 -13.54 29.06
CA GLY A 21 24.50 -12.30 28.72
C GLY A 21 23.10 -12.38 28.10
N TRP A 22 22.19 -13.25 28.55
CA TRP A 22 20.75 -13.10 28.25
C TRP A 22 19.91 -13.50 29.46
N TYR A 23 19.13 -12.57 30.02
CA TYR A 23 18.08 -12.91 30.99
C TYR A 23 16.97 -13.65 30.23
N PHE A 24 16.99 -14.98 30.25
CA PHE A 24 15.89 -15.80 29.77
C PHE A 24 14.91 -16.00 30.92
N ILE A 25 13.72 -15.41 30.82
CA ILE A 25 12.60 -15.70 31.74
C ILE A 25 12.18 -17.15 31.47
N ARG A 26 12.63 -18.09 32.30
CA ARG A 26 12.07 -19.43 32.36
C ARG A 26 11.35 -19.60 33.69
N LEU A 27 10.04 -19.88 33.61
CA LEU A 27 9.27 -20.39 34.74
C LEU A 27 9.82 -21.76 35.17
N ALA A 28 9.64 -22.09 36.44
CA ALA A 28 10.13 -23.35 37.02
C ALA A 28 9.55 -24.58 36.30
N PRO A 29 10.26 -25.72 36.23
CA PRO A 29 9.82 -26.91 35.49
C PRO A 29 8.41 -27.44 35.86
N SER A 30 7.91 -27.14 37.05
CA SER A 30 6.57 -27.54 37.51
C SER A 30 5.41 -26.66 37.01
N GLU A 31 5.68 -25.51 36.38
CA GLU A 31 4.65 -24.53 35.97
C GLU A 31 4.35 -24.54 34.45
N GLN A 32 5.02 -25.41 33.68
CA GLN A 32 4.89 -25.43 32.21
C GLN A 32 3.56 -26.02 31.69
N ASN A 33 2.71 -26.60 32.54
CA ASN A 33 1.50 -27.31 32.12
C ASN A 33 0.21 -26.48 32.20
N VAL A 34 0.18 -25.39 32.97
CA VAL A 34 -1.04 -24.57 33.17
C VAL A 34 -1.48 -23.87 31.88
N TRP A 35 -0.52 -23.49 31.03
CA TRP A 35 -0.79 -22.79 29.78
C TRP A 35 -1.22 -23.73 28.64
N LYS A 36 -0.92 -25.03 28.74
CA LYS A 36 -1.24 -25.98 27.67
C LYS A 36 -2.75 -26.17 27.53
N ASP A 37 -3.44 -26.31 28.66
CA ASP A 37 -4.90 -26.42 28.69
C ASP A 37 -5.56 -25.12 28.24
N PHE A 38 -5.00 -23.97 28.65
CA PHE A 38 -5.45 -22.65 28.21
C PHE A 38 -5.32 -22.46 26.68
N PHE A 39 -4.16 -22.73 26.08
CA PHE A 39 -3.98 -22.56 24.63
C PHE A 39 -4.77 -23.58 23.82
N TYR A 40 -4.93 -24.80 24.33
CA TYR A 40 -5.72 -25.83 23.68
C TYR A 40 -7.21 -25.44 23.61
N ASP A 41 -7.77 -24.97 24.73
CA ASP A 41 -9.17 -24.54 24.77
C ASP A 41 -9.43 -23.20 24.06
N ALA A 42 -8.51 -22.23 24.16
CA ALA A 42 -8.71 -20.90 23.59
C ALA A 42 -8.46 -20.84 22.07
N PHE A 43 -7.51 -21.61 21.53
CA PHE A 43 -7.09 -21.48 20.12
C PHE A 43 -7.20 -22.76 19.32
N VAL A 44 -6.78 -23.90 19.88
CA VAL A 44 -6.74 -25.16 19.11
C VAL A 44 -8.14 -25.74 18.92
N LYS A 45 -9.00 -25.67 19.94
CA LYS A 45 -10.35 -26.23 19.94
C LYS A 45 -11.32 -25.51 18.98
N PRO A 46 -11.34 -24.16 18.89
CA PRO A 46 -12.10 -23.46 17.86
C PRO A 46 -11.61 -23.78 16.43
N VAL A 47 -10.29 -23.82 16.22
CA VAL A 47 -9.69 -24.07 14.90
C VAL A 47 -9.97 -25.49 14.42
N LYS A 48 -9.80 -26.51 15.28
CA LYS A 48 -10.12 -27.90 14.94
C LYS A 48 -11.61 -28.13 14.64
N ARG A 49 -12.50 -27.34 15.24
CA ARG A 49 -13.95 -27.42 14.98
C ARG A 49 -14.35 -26.77 13.65
N GLN A 50 -13.65 -25.72 13.22
CA GLN A 50 -13.92 -25.00 11.97
C GLN A 50 -13.22 -25.61 10.74
N LEU A 51 -12.10 -26.33 10.92
CA LEU A 51 -11.29 -26.90 9.82
C LEU A 51 -12.05 -27.82 8.84
N PRO A 52 -12.97 -28.71 9.29
CA PRO A 52 -13.66 -29.62 8.38
C PRO A 52 -14.49 -28.90 7.31
N HIS A 53 -15.10 -27.77 7.67
CA HIS A 53 -15.92 -26.97 6.73
C HIS A 53 -15.08 -26.20 5.71
N TRP A 54 -13.84 -25.82 6.04
CA TRP A 54 -12.95 -25.10 5.11
C TRP A 54 -12.31 -26.03 4.08
N TRP A 55 -12.04 -27.28 4.45
CA TRP A 55 -11.42 -28.24 3.54
C TRP A 55 -12.35 -28.66 2.39
N MET A 56 -13.67 -28.75 2.64
CA MET A 56 -14.66 -29.05 1.60
C MET A 56 -14.81 -27.95 0.54
N PHE A 57 -14.51 -26.68 0.87
CA PHE A 57 -14.58 -25.57 -0.08
C PHE A 57 -13.26 -25.32 -0.83
N PHE A 58 -12.11 -25.69 -0.26
CA PHE A 58 -10.81 -25.47 -0.90
C PHE A 58 -10.46 -26.50 -1.98
N PHE A 59 -10.87 -27.75 -1.81
CA PHE A 59 -10.51 -28.83 -2.74
C PHE A 59 -11.22 -28.78 -4.11
N PRO A 60 -12.54 -28.51 -4.21
CA PRO A 60 -13.24 -28.52 -5.50
C PRO A 60 -12.81 -27.39 -6.45
N THR A 61 -12.40 -26.24 -5.92
CA THR A 61 -11.99 -25.08 -6.73
C THR A 61 -10.64 -25.28 -7.40
N VAL A 62 -9.69 -25.93 -6.71
CA VAL A 62 -8.35 -26.19 -7.27
C VAL A 62 -8.39 -27.28 -8.34
N THR A 63 -9.24 -28.30 -8.16
CA THR A 63 -9.40 -29.37 -9.17
C THR A 63 -10.12 -28.89 -10.43
N TYR A 64 -11.07 -27.96 -10.31
CA TYR A 64 -11.76 -27.40 -11.48
C TYR A 64 -10.83 -26.52 -12.34
N PHE A 65 -9.91 -25.80 -11.68
CA PHE A 65 -8.93 -24.94 -12.34
C PHE A 65 -7.84 -25.73 -13.08
N LEU A 66 -7.33 -26.82 -12.48
CA LEU A 66 -6.33 -27.70 -13.11
C LEU A 66 -6.85 -28.54 -14.28
N MET A 67 -8.16 -28.73 -14.39
CA MET A 67 -8.79 -29.49 -15.48
C MET A 67 -9.28 -28.60 -16.63
N SER A 68 -9.14 -27.27 -16.51
CA SER A 68 -9.61 -26.29 -17.51
C SER A 68 -8.47 -25.64 -18.33
N ASP A 69 -7.20 -25.90 -18.01
CA ASP A 69 -6.03 -25.33 -18.72
C ASP A 69 -5.42 -26.28 -19.76
N GLN A 70 -6.11 -27.36 -20.12
CA GLN A 70 -5.61 -28.35 -21.09
C GLN A 70 -6.17 -28.09 -22.49
N ASP A 71 -5.92 -26.92 -23.07
CA ASP A 71 -6.13 -26.64 -24.50
C ASP A 71 -5.22 -25.48 -24.96
N PHE A 72 -3.96 -25.78 -25.29
CA PHE A 72 -3.18 -24.98 -26.24
C PHE A 72 -2.14 -25.87 -26.93
N SER A 73 -2.54 -26.43 -28.08
CA SER A 73 -1.64 -27.07 -29.04
C SER A 73 -0.79 -26.01 -29.74
N ASP A 74 0.52 -26.22 -29.80
CA ASP A 74 1.38 -25.62 -30.82
C ASP A 74 2.38 -26.68 -31.30
N ASP A 75 2.22 -27.04 -32.57
CA ASP A 75 3.00 -28.00 -33.34
C ASP A 75 4.27 -27.32 -33.87
N GLY A 76 5.42 -28.01 -33.83
CA GLY A 76 6.47 -27.73 -34.83
C GLY A 76 7.94 -27.92 -34.41
N MET A 77 8.44 -29.15 -34.66
CA MET A 77 9.79 -29.54 -35.13
C MET A 77 11.01 -29.18 -34.23
N ASP A 78 12.10 -29.95 -34.10
CA ASP A 78 12.85 -30.74 -35.07
C ASP A 78 13.54 -31.98 -34.46
N GLU A 79 13.61 -32.98 -35.31
CA GLU A 79 14.44 -34.19 -35.36
C GLU A 79 15.90 -34.04 -34.86
N TYR A 80 16.30 -34.83 -33.86
CA TYR A 80 17.70 -35.24 -33.69
C TYR A 80 17.80 -36.75 -33.48
N SER A 81 18.51 -37.35 -34.42
CA SER A 81 18.78 -38.77 -34.56
C SER A 81 19.48 -39.36 -33.33
N GLY A 82 19.18 -40.64 -33.10
CA GLY A 82 19.67 -41.38 -31.94
C GLY A 82 21.18 -41.45 -31.84
N VAL A 83 21.66 -41.49 -30.60
CA VAL A 83 22.66 -42.43 -30.07
C VAL A 83 22.55 -42.32 -28.55
N SER A 84 22.22 -43.43 -27.89
CA SER A 84 22.41 -43.56 -26.44
C SER A 84 23.90 -43.60 -26.12
N PRO A 85 24.37 -42.81 -25.15
CA PRO A 85 25.34 -43.36 -24.21
C PRO A 85 24.89 -43.11 -22.77
N ALA A 86 25.00 -44.17 -21.97
CA ALA A 86 25.17 -44.29 -20.52
C ALA A 86 24.70 -43.14 -19.56
N PRO A 87 24.16 -43.48 -18.38
CA PRO A 87 23.65 -42.50 -17.42
C PRO A 87 24.80 -41.65 -16.85
N SER A 88 24.96 -40.44 -17.37
CA SER A 88 25.79 -39.42 -16.75
C SER A 88 25.06 -38.83 -15.54
N SER A 89 25.70 -38.92 -14.38
CA SER A 89 25.29 -38.32 -13.13
C SER A 89 25.46 -36.78 -13.17
N THR A 90 24.60 -36.07 -13.89
CA THR A 90 24.73 -34.60 -14.05
C THR A 90 23.42 -33.81 -13.83
N THR A 91 22.27 -34.45 -13.60
CA THR A 91 20.97 -33.75 -13.77
C THR A 91 20.35 -33.15 -12.51
N THR A 92 20.86 -33.41 -11.30
CA THR A 92 20.27 -32.83 -10.07
C THR A 92 20.76 -31.42 -9.77
N ASP A 93 22.05 -31.14 -10.00
CA ASP A 93 22.65 -29.85 -9.62
C ASP A 93 22.21 -28.73 -10.57
N GLN A 94 22.12 -28.98 -11.88
CA GLN A 94 21.71 -27.95 -12.86
C GLN A 94 20.24 -27.52 -12.73
N ILE A 95 19.34 -28.44 -12.37
CA ILE A 95 17.93 -28.11 -12.11
C ILE A 95 17.80 -27.26 -10.83
N SER A 96 18.63 -27.55 -9.82
CA SER A 96 18.66 -26.78 -8.57
C SER A 96 19.15 -25.34 -8.78
N ASP A 97 20.14 -25.16 -9.65
CA ASP A 97 20.70 -23.86 -10.00
C ASP A 97 19.73 -23.00 -10.81
N SER A 98 19.01 -23.59 -11.77
CA SER A 98 17.96 -22.91 -12.52
C SER A 98 16.84 -22.38 -11.61
N LYS A 99 16.37 -23.21 -10.66
CA LYS A 99 15.36 -22.81 -9.67
C LYS A 99 15.87 -21.72 -8.72
N ARG A 100 17.16 -21.76 -8.35
CA ARG A 100 17.81 -20.73 -7.53
C ARG A 100 17.95 -19.41 -8.30
N GLN A 101 18.29 -19.47 -9.58
CA GLN A 101 18.40 -18.31 -10.46
C GLN A 101 17.04 -17.64 -10.69
N ALA A 102 15.98 -18.42 -10.92
CA ALA A 102 14.61 -17.89 -11.04
C ALA A 102 14.16 -17.13 -9.79
N ARG A 103 14.44 -17.68 -8.59
CA ARG A 103 14.17 -16.98 -7.31
C ARG A 103 15.00 -15.70 -7.16
N ALA A 104 16.27 -15.72 -7.58
CA ALA A 104 17.13 -14.54 -7.52
C ALA A 104 16.64 -13.43 -8.45
N GLN A 105 16.25 -13.78 -9.68
CA GLN A 105 15.66 -12.85 -10.65
C GLN A 105 14.34 -12.26 -10.14
N HIS A 106 13.45 -13.09 -9.61
CA HIS A 106 12.21 -12.63 -8.99
C HIS A 106 12.47 -11.65 -7.84
N ASN A 107 13.41 -11.95 -6.94
CA ASN A 107 13.79 -11.06 -5.85
C ASN A 107 14.39 -9.74 -6.34
N ALA A 108 15.18 -9.77 -7.40
CA ALA A 108 15.74 -8.57 -8.02
C ALA A 108 14.63 -7.69 -8.63
N LEU A 109 13.68 -8.29 -9.34
CA LEU A 109 12.54 -7.59 -9.92
C LEU A 109 11.69 -6.91 -8.83
N GLU A 110 11.40 -7.63 -7.74
CA GLU A 110 10.61 -7.08 -6.65
C GLU A 110 11.33 -5.95 -5.90
N ARG A 111 12.67 -5.99 -5.78
CA ARG A 111 13.44 -4.84 -5.26
C ARG A 111 13.27 -3.62 -6.15
N ARG A 112 13.45 -3.77 -7.46
CA ARG A 112 13.24 -2.67 -8.42
C ARG A 112 11.82 -2.11 -8.34
N ARG A 113 10.80 -2.96 -8.19
CA ARG A 113 9.41 -2.53 -8.00
C ARG A 113 9.23 -1.72 -6.71
N ARG A 114 9.83 -2.17 -5.60
CA ARG A 114 9.79 -1.44 -4.32
C ARG A 114 10.49 -0.09 -4.40
N ASP A 115 11.62 -0.01 -5.10
CA ASP A 115 12.36 1.23 -5.30
C ASP A 115 11.55 2.21 -6.15
N ASN A 116 10.96 1.76 -7.25
CA ASN A 116 10.06 2.58 -8.07
C ASN A 116 8.89 3.16 -7.25
N ILE A 117 8.24 2.34 -6.42
CA ILE A 117 7.18 2.83 -5.53
C ILE A 117 7.73 3.86 -4.54
N LYS A 118 8.90 3.62 -3.98
CA LYS A 118 9.53 4.57 -3.06
C LYS A 118 9.78 5.92 -3.74
N ASP A 119 10.25 5.91 -4.98
CA ASP A 119 10.45 7.11 -5.79
C ASP A 119 9.13 7.83 -6.04
N MET A 120 8.06 7.12 -6.38
CA MET A 120 6.71 7.70 -6.52
C MET A 120 6.24 8.37 -5.22
N TYR A 121 6.49 7.78 -4.05
CA TYR A 121 6.16 8.40 -2.76
C TYR A 121 6.99 9.66 -2.49
N CYS A 122 8.26 9.68 -2.92
CA CYS A 122 9.11 10.86 -2.83
C CYS A 122 8.59 11.99 -3.74
N SER A 123 8.30 11.71 -5.01
CA SER A 123 7.73 12.70 -5.93
C SER A 123 6.39 13.23 -5.42
N LEU A 124 5.49 12.35 -4.94
CA LEU A 124 4.21 12.77 -4.36
C LEU A 124 4.40 13.68 -3.14
N LYS A 125 5.39 13.37 -2.28
CA LYS A 125 5.69 14.21 -1.11
C LYS A 125 6.09 15.62 -1.52
N ASP A 126 6.90 15.75 -2.58
CA ASP A 126 7.43 17.02 -3.05
C ASP A 126 6.34 17.89 -3.72
N GLU A 127 5.31 17.28 -4.30
CA GLU A 127 4.14 17.98 -4.86
C GLU A 127 3.19 18.53 -3.78
N ILE A 128 3.26 18.02 -2.54
CA ILE A 128 2.37 18.45 -1.46
C ILE A 128 2.91 19.76 -0.84
N PRO A 129 2.12 20.84 -0.84
CA PRO A 129 2.53 22.12 -0.28
C PRO A 129 2.74 22.05 1.24
N ASN A 130 3.78 22.72 1.73
CA ASN A 130 4.15 22.83 3.15
C ASN A 130 4.43 21.49 3.84
N PHE A 131 4.92 20.49 3.10
CA PHE A 131 5.27 19.20 3.65
C PHE A 131 6.67 19.23 4.29
N THR A 132 6.77 19.69 5.54
CA THR A 132 8.04 19.98 6.23
C THR A 132 8.77 18.76 6.82
N ASN A 133 8.14 17.58 6.84
CA ASN A 133 8.70 16.42 7.54
C ASN A 133 9.50 15.50 6.60
N ASP A 134 10.82 15.56 6.70
CA ASP A 134 11.74 14.70 5.94
C ASP A 134 11.60 13.20 6.24
N ARG A 135 11.03 12.84 7.39
CA ARG A 135 10.78 11.46 7.81
C ARG A 135 9.29 11.12 7.89
N ALA A 136 8.46 11.73 7.04
CA ALA A 136 7.05 11.39 7.04
C ALA A 136 6.79 9.93 6.62
N SER A 137 5.84 9.30 7.30
CA SER A 137 5.40 7.95 6.97
C SER A 137 4.58 7.93 5.66
N ARG A 138 4.57 6.78 4.96
CA ARG A 138 3.75 6.59 3.75
C ARG A 138 2.28 6.94 3.98
N ALA A 139 1.72 6.54 5.12
CA ALA A 139 0.33 6.86 5.48
C ALA A 139 0.09 8.36 5.64
N GLN A 140 1.04 9.10 6.23
CA GLN A 140 0.94 10.56 6.35
C GLN A 140 1.03 11.26 5.00
N ILE A 141 1.91 10.81 4.10
CA ILE A 141 2.01 11.33 2.73
C ILE A 141 0.65 11.19 2.03
N LEU A 142 0.07 9.99 2.05
CA LEU A 142 -1.24 9.75 1.43
C LEU A 142 -2.35 10.59 2.05
N LYS A 143 -2.41 10.66 3.38
CA LYS A 143 -3.43 11.46 4.08
C LYS A 143 -3.33 12.93 3.69
N LYS A 144 -2.13 13.50 3.72
CA LYS A 144 -1.93 14.91 3.39
C LYS A 144 -2.18 15.21 1.91
N ALA A 145 -1.87 14.27 1.01
CA ALA A 145 -2.21 14.38 -0.40
C ALA A 145 -3.72 14.48 -0.60
N ILE A 146 -4.49 13.59 0.06
CA ILE A 146 -5.96 13.60 0.03
C ILE A 146 -6.48 14.93 0.55
N ASP A 147 -6.01 15.38 1.72
CA ASP A 147 -6.44 16.66 2.32
C ASP A 147 -6.16 17.84 1.38
N THR A 148 -5.03 17.82 0.67
CA THR A 148 -4.64 18.88 -0.27
C THR A 148 -5.54 18.90 -1.50
N ILE A 149 -5.84 17.74 -2.08
CA ILE A 149 -6.75 17.62 -3.23
C ILE A 149 -8.15 18.09 -2.85
N GLN A 150 -8.66 17.66 -1.69
CA GLN A 150 -9.97 18.09 -1.21
C GLN A 150 -10.03 19.60 -0.98
N LYS A 151 -8.99 20.15 -0.35
CA LYS A 151 -8.87 21.59 -0.16
C LYS A 151 -8.86 22.34 -1.50
N SER A 152 -8.05 21.92 -2.46
CA SER A 152 -7.98 22.60 -3.76
C SER A 152 -9.30 22.48 -4.52
N GLN A 153 -10.01 21.34 -4.43
CA GLN A 153 -11.31 21.17 -5.05
C GLN A 153 -12.36 22.13 -4.47
N ASN A 154 -12.38 22.30 -3.14
CA ASN A 154 -13.26 23.27 -2.49
C ASN A 154 -12.91 24.71 -2.91
N GLU A 155 -11.62 25.07 -2.90
CA GLU A 155 -11.18 26.39 -3.36
C GLU A 155 -11.55 26.65 -4.83
N MET A 156 -11.44 25.65 -5.71
CA MET A 156 -11.90 25.76 -7.10
C MET A 156 -13.42 25.91 -7.20
N CYS A 157 -14.19 25.34 -6.27
CA CYS A 157 -15.64 25.49 -6.23
C CYS A 157 -16.03 26.91 -5.81
N ASP A 158 -15.44 27.40 -4.72
CA ASP A 158 -15.68 28.74 -4.19
C ASP A 158 -15.31 29.82 -5.21
N LEU A 159 -14.16 29.68 -5.87
CA LEU A 159 -13.72 30.59 -6.93
C LEU A 159 -14.65 30.59 -8.14
N LYS A 160 -15.24 29.43 -8.50
CA LYS A 160 -16.22 29.36 -9.59
C LYS A 160 -17.51 30.08 -9.22
N GLU A 161 -18.00 29.91 -8.00
CA GLU A 161 -19.17 30.64 -7.51
C GLU A 161 -18.90 32.16 -7.48
N GLU A 162 -17.70 32.58 -7.09
CA GLU A 162 -17.31 33.98 -7.13
C GLU A 162 -17.26 34.54 -8.56
N ILE A 163 -16.72 33.79 -9.51
CA ILE A 163 -16.72 34.16 -10.93
C ILE A 163 -18.16 34.33 -11.44
N GLU A 164 -19.06 33.39 -11.15
CA GLU A 164 -20.47 33.46 -11.56
C GLU A 164 -21.15 34.72 -11.03
N LYS A 165 -20.98 35.02 -9.73
CA LYS A 165 -21.51 36.26 -9.12
C LYS A 165 -20.94 37.52 -9.78
N LEU A 166 -19.65 37.54 -10.06
CA LEU A 166 -18.99 38.68 -10.73
C LEU A 166 -19.49 38.85 -12.16
N GLU A 167 -19.77 37.77 -12.88
CA GLU A 167 -20.36 37.80 -14.21
C GLU A 167 -21.79 38.33 -14.17
N GLU A 168 -22.63 37.85 -13.25
CA GLU A 168 -23.98 38.36 -13.04
C GLU A 168 -23.99 39.86 -12.73
N MET A 169 -23.15 40.31 -11.80
CA MET A 169 -23.02 41.73 -11.48
C MET A 169 -22.57 42.56 -12.69
N ASN A 170 -21.60 42.07 -13.45
CA ASN A 170 -21.15 42.73 -14.68
C ASN A 170 -22.28 42.81 -15.72
N THR A 171 -23.07 41.76 -15.90
CA THR A 171 -24.21 41.78 -16.83
C THR A 171 -25.27 42.80 -16.39
N SER A 172 -25.56 42.87 -15.10
CA SER A 172 -26.50 43.83 -14.52
C SER A 172 -26.03 45.27 -14.75
N ILE A 173 -24.75 45.55 -14.48
CA ILE A 173 -24.16 46.88 -14.71
C ILE A 173 -24.21 47.25 -16.20
N ARG A 174 -23.85 46.34 -17.09
CA ARG A 174 -23.92 46.57 -18.55
C ARG A 174 -25.34 46.86 -19.02
N ASN A 175 -26.34 46.17 -18.48
CA ASN A 175 -27.75 46.43 -18.77
C ASN A 175 -28.19 47.82 -18.29
N GLN A 176 -27.77 48.22 -17.09
CA GLN A 176 -28.04 49.56 -16.56
C GLN A 176 -27.41 50.66 -17.42
N ILE A 177 -26.16 50.49 -17.85
CA ILE A 177 -25.50 51.42 -18.78
C ILE A 177 -26.28 51.53 -20.10
N SER A 178 -26.66 50.40 -20.72
CA SER A 178 -27.41 50.40 -21.97
C SER A 178 -28.77 51.11 -21.84
N THR A 179 -29.48 50.92 -20.73
CA THR A 179 -30.75 51.62 -20.48
C THR A 179 -30.57 53.11 -20.23
N ALA A 180 -29.53 53.50 -19.50
CA ALA A 180 -29.17 54.91 -19.30
C ALA A 180 -28.85 55.61 -20.64
N ASP A 181 -28.06 54.97 -21.49
CA ASP A 181 -27.71 55.50 -22.82
C ASP A 181 -28.94 55.68 -23.71
N LYS A 182 -29.85 54.70 -23.73
CA LYS A 182 -31.14 54.80 -24.43
C LYS A 182 -31.99 55.97 -23.90
N CYS A 183 -32.07 56.14 -22.59
CA CYS A 183 -32.80 57.24 -21.97
C CYS A 183 -32.20 58.61 -22.33
N GLN A 184 -30.87 58.72 -22.35
CA GLN A 184 -30.18 59.94 -22.78
C GLN A 184 -30.43 60.26 -24.26
N ALA A 185 -30.34 59.27 -25.15
CA ALA A 185 -30.64 59.44 -26.56
C ALA A 185 -32.07 59.91 -26.80
N GLN A 186 -33.06 59.34 -26.09
CA GLN A 186 -34.46 59.80 -26.16
C GLN A 186 -34.64 61.24 -25.67
N LYS A 187 -33.96 61.63 -24.57
CA LYS A 187 -33.98 63.01 -24.07
C LYS A 187 -33.40 63.99 -25.10
N GLN A 188 -32.33 63.61 -25.79
CA GLN A 188 -31.74 64.42 -26.87
C GLN A 188 -32.68 64.56 -28.07
N GLN A 189 -33.31 63.47 -28.52
CA GLN A 189 -34.31 63.50 -29.61
C GLN A 189 -35.50 64.40 -29.26
N LYS A 190 -36.06 64.27 -28.05
CA LYS A 190 -37.17 65.13 -27.59
C LYS A 190 -36.79 66.62 -27.61
N LYS A 191 -35.59 66.97 -27.17
CA LYS A 191 -35.09 68.36 -27.24
C LYS A 191 -35.01 68.87 -28.67
N MET A 192 -34.53 68.07 -29.62
CA MET A 192 -34.48 68.47 -31.04
C MET A 192 -35.87 68.70 -31.64
N ILE A 193 -36.84 67.84 -31.34
CA ILE A 193 -38.22 67.99 -31.81
C ILE A 193 -38.84 69.27 -31.24
N GLN A 194 -38.59 69.59 -29.97
CA GLN A 194 -39.16 70.76 -29.31
C GLN A 194 -38.57 72.09 -29.80
N GLN A 195 -37.37 72.08 -30.40
CA GLN A 195 -36.75 73.24 -31.04
C GLN A 195 -37.24 73.50 -32.48
N HIS A 196 -38.04 72.60 -33.04
CA HIS A 196 -38.60 72.73 -34.39
C HIS A 196 -40.13 72.51 -34.38
N PRO A 197 -40.92 73.41 -33.74
CA PRO A 197 -42.36 73.34 -33.85
C PRO A 197 -42.76 73.61 -35.31
N GLN A 198 -43.37 72.61 -35.96
CA GLN A 198 -43.96 72.75 -37.28
C GLN A 198 -45.03 73.86 -37.19
N ASN A 199 -44.84 74.94 -37.96
CA ASN A 199 -45.87 75.95 -38.23
C ASN A 199 -47.00 75.35 -39.06
#